data_AF-A0A958N7A2-F1
#
_entry.id   AF-A0A958N7A2-F1
#
_cell.length_a   1.000
_cell.length_b   1.000
_cell.length_c   1.000
_cell.angle_alpha   90.00
_cell.angle_beta   90.00
_cell.angle_gamma   90.00
#
_symmetry.space_group_name_H-M   'P 1'
#
loop_
_entity.id
_entity.type
_entity.pdbx_description
1 polymer ?
#
loop_
_entity_poly.entity_id
_entity_poly.type
_entity_poly.pdbx_seq_one_letter_code
_entity_poly.pdbx_strand_id
1 'polypeptide(L)'
;KQKLGQLEMKDLEYISIQALRDFPEVGAAFASEWDYWLIDEFQDTSPAQVELLHQLIGKKPVFFVGDPQQSIYLFRGARSEVFAEEENSILQRSGQLSELKKNYRSQPELLLFFNDFFKQFDQKFLEMEPRESAKSHQTVVAKFQIVEKENLEPYSPLVQRVLQQIKEGAQYEDFCI
;
A
#
# COMPACT_ATOMS: atom_id res chain seq x y z
N LYS A 1 -31.03 10.30 6.64
CA LYS A 1 -29.64 10.74 6.34
C LYS A 1 -29.58 11.52 5.03
N GLN A 2 -29.87 10.95 3.86
CA GLN A 2 -29.97 11.71 2.59
C GLN A 2 -30.98 12.88 2.62
N LYS A 3 -32.17 12.69 3.22
CA LYS A 3 -33.16 13.79 3.44
C LYS A 3 -32.69 14.91 4.40
N LEU A 4 -31.56 14.73 5.09
CA LEU A 4 -30.93 15.70 5.99
C LEU A 4 -29.66 16.34 5.38
N GLY A 5 -29.32 16.01 4.12
CA GLY A 5 -28.12 16.53 3.46
C GLY A 5 -26.78 16.00 4.00
N GLN A 6 -26.80 14.92 4.79
CA GLN A 6 -25.59 14.31 5.35
C GLN A 6 -25.13 13.16 4.46
N LEU A 7 -23.86 13.22 4.03
CA LEU A 7 -23.20 12.22 3.21
C LEU A 7 -22.04 11.58 3.99
N GLU A 8 -21.96 10.26 3.96
CA GLU A 8 -20.81 9.48 4.40
C GLU A 8 -19.88 9.19 3.20
N MET A 9 -18.64 8.76 3.42
CA MET A 9 -17.70 8.53 2.30
C MET A 9 -18.19 7.50 1.29
N LYS A 10 -18.85 6.44 1.76
CA LYS A 10 -19.48 5.45 0.87
C LYS A 10 -20.60 6.05 0.00
N ASP A 11 -21.28 7.08 0.51
CA ASP A 11 -22.34 7.76 -0.23
C ASP A 11 -21.71 8.59 -1.36
N LEU A 12 -20.54 9.21 -1.13
CA LEU A 12 -19.81 9.93 -2.17
C LEU A 12 -19.41 8.98 -3.30
N GLU A 13 -18.82 7.83 -2.99
CA GLU A 13 -18.43 6.84 -4.00
C GLU A 13 -19.62 6.37 -4.82
N TYR A 14 -20.70 5.96 -4.16
CA TYR A 14 -21.92 5.50 -4.84
C TYR A 14 -22.56 6.60 -5.69
N ILE A 15 -22.71 7.81 -5.15
CA ILE A 15 -23.33 8.93 -5.87
C ILE A 15 -22.47 9.35 -7.07
N SER A 16 -21.14 9.38 -6.94
CA SER A 16 -20.24 9.66 -8.05
C SER A 16 -20.38 8.64 -9.17
N ILE A 17 -20.44 7.34 -8.86
CA ILE A 17 -20.66 6.30 -9.87
C ILE A 17 -22.00 6.47 -10.56
N GLN A 18 -23.09 6.73 -9.81
CA GLN A 18 -24.40 6.97 -10.41
C GLN A 18 -24.40 8.22 -11.31
N ALA A 19 -23.80 9.32 -10.85
CA ALA A 19 -23.74 10.56 -11.61
C ALA A 19 -22.97 10.40 -12.93
N LEU A 20 -21.85 9.69 -12.92
CA LEU A 20 -21.07 9.43 -14.14
C LEU A 20 -21.74 8.44 -15.08
N ARG A 21 -22.56 7.52 -14.55
CA ARG A 21 -23.40 6.62 -15.38
C ARG A 21 -24.54 7.38 -16.06
N ASP A 22 -25.22 8.25 -15.31
CA ASP A 22 -26.37 9.00 -15.81
C ASP A 22 -25.96 10.17 -16.73
N PHE A 23 -24.77 10.74 -16.49
CA PHE A 23 -24.20 11.86 -17.23
C PHE A 23 -22.77 11.55 -17.70
N PRO A 24 -22.59 10.63 -18.66
CA PRO A 24 -21.27 10.20 -19.12
C PRO A 24 -20.42 11.34 -19.70
N GLU A 25 -21.04 12.42 -20.17
CA GLU A 25 -20.36 13.63 -20.62
C GLU A 25 -19.55 14.31 -19.51
N VAL A 26 -19.98 14.19 -18.25
CA VAL A 26 -19.25 14.73 -17.09
C VAL A 26 -17.94 13.97 -16.90
N GLY A 27 -17.97 12.65 -16.98
CA GLY A 27 -16.76 11.82 -16.93
C GLY A 27 -15.81 12.12 -18.09
N ALA A 28 -16.35 12.26 -19.31
CA ALA A 28 -15.54 12.62 -20.47
C ALA A 28 -14.92 14.02 -20.36
N ALA A 29 -15.67 15.00 -19.84
CA ALA A 29 -15.16 16.33 -19.57
C ALA A 29 -14.04 16.29 -18.53
N PHE A 30 -14.26 15.61 -17.40
CA PHE A 30 -13.26 15.45 -16.35
C PHE A 30 -12.00 14.75 -16.86
N ALA A 31 -12.14 13.65 -17.60
CA ALA A 31 -11.03 12.96 -18.26
C ALA A 31 -10.25 13.90 -19.19
N SER A 32 -10.95 14.81 -19.88
CA SER A 32 -10.33 15.71 -20.85
C SER A 32 -9.41 16.75 -20.21
N GLU A 33 -9.61 17.09 -18.94
CA GLU A 33 -8.79 18.04 -18.18
C GLU A 33 -7.36 17.53 -17.94
N TRP A 34 -7.14 16.22 -18.03
CA TRP A 34 -5.87 15.58 -17.75
C TRP A 34 -5.35 14.82 -18.96
N ASP A 35 -4.09 15.03 -19.30
CA ASP A 35 -3.45 14.29 -20.40
C ASP A 35 -3.04 12.87 -20.01
N TYR A 36 -2.69 12.68 -18.73
CA TYR A 36 -2.20 11.43 -18.17
C TYR A 36 -2.72 11.24 -16.74
N TRP A 37 -2.94 9.99 -16.36
CA TRP A 37 -3.37 9.59 -15.03
C TRP A 37 -2.33 8.73 -14.34
N LEU A 38 -2.12 8.97 -13.04
CA LEU A 38 -1.28 8.14 -12.18
C LEU A 38 -2.12 7.72 -10.98
N ILE A 39 -2.31 6.41 -10.83
CA ILE A 39 -3.05 5.84 -9.71
C ILE A 39 -2.06 5.06 -8.85
N ASP A 40 -1.87 5.52 -7.62
CA ASP A 40 -0.98 4.89 -6.64
C ASP A 40 -1.77 3.98 -5.69
N GLU A 41 -1.08 3.08 -5.00
CA GLU A 41 -1.65 2.13 -4.03
C GLU A 41 -2.84 1.31 -4.57
N PHE A 42 -2.78 0.91 -5.84
CA PHE A 42 -3.91 0.27 -6.51
C PHE A 42 -4.36 -1.04 -5.84
N GLN A 43 -3.47 -1.74 -5.14
CA GLN A 43 -3.78 -2.98 -4.41
C GLN A 43 -4.85 -2.82 -3.32
N ASP A 44 -5.11 -1.59 -2.86
CA ASP A 44 -6.08 -1.28 -1.82
C ASP A 44 -7.41 -0.75 -2.38
N THR A 45 -7.59 -0.82 -3.70
CA THR A 45 -8.78 -0.33 -4.40
C THR A 45 -9.91 -1.35 -4.37
N SER A 46 -11.13 -0.90 -4.05
CA SER A 46 -12.35 -1.73 -4.12
C SER A 46 -12.86 -1.87 -5.57
N PRO A 47 -13.67 -2.90 -5.91
CA PRO A 47 -14.28 -3.01 -7.24
C PRO A 47 -15.09 -1.78 -7.67
N ALA A 48 -15.78 -1.13 -6.72
CA ALA A 48 -16.56 0.07 -7.00
C ALA A 48 -15.65 1.28 -7.24
N GLN A 49 -14.53 1.40 -6.52
CA GLN A 49 -13.51 2.40 -6.82
C GLN A 49 -12.86 2.19 -8.19
N VAL A 50 -12.64 0.94 -8.62
CA VAL A 50 -12.17 0.64 -9.99
C VAL A 50 -13.18 1.06 -11.04
N GLU A 51 -14.48 0.76 -10.85
CA GLU A 51 -15.55 1.23 -11.75
C GLU A 51 -15.54 2.76 -11.85
N LEU A 52 -15.42 3.46 -10.71
CA LEU A 52 -15.34 4.91 -10.67
C LEU A 52 -14.10 5.43 -11.42
N LEU A 53 -12.92 4.86 -11.15
CA LEU A 53 -11.67 5.26 -11.81
C LEU A 53 -11.74 5.09 -13.32
N HIS A 54 -12.25 3.95 -13.82
CA HIS A 54 -12.38 3.73 -15.26
C HIS A 54 -13.31 4.75 -15.93
N GLN A 55 -14.39 5.15 -15.27
CA GLN A 55 -15.28 6.21 -15.79
C GLN A 55 -14.62 7.59 -15.81
N LEU A 56 -13.81 7.91 -14.79
CA LEU A 56 -13.11 9.20 -14.68
C LEU A 56 -11.91 9.31 -15.63
N ILE A 57 -11.16 8.21 -15.82
CA ILE A 57 -9.99 8.14 -16.72
C ILE A 57 -10.47 8.11 -18.19
N GLY A 58 -11.57 7.41 -18.44
CA GLY A 58 -12.10 7.20 -19.79
C GLY A 58 -11.08 6.51 -20.70
N LYS A 59 -10.68 7.20 -21.78
CA LYS A 59 -9.70 6.68 -22.76
C LYS A 59 -8.31 7.31 -22.62
N LYS A 60 -8.06 8.06 -21.55
CA LYS A 60 -6.77 8.71 -21.34
C LYS A 60 -5.69 7.69 -20.97
N PRO A 61 -4.42 7.95 -21.33
CA PRO A 61 -3.29 7.18 -20.81
C PRO A 61 -3.29 7.17 -19.28
N VAL A 62 -3.07 5.99 -18.70
CA VAL A 62 -3.00 5.77 -17.26
C VAL A 62 -1.82 4.89 -16.90
N PHE A 63 -1.20 5.19 -15.77
CA PHE A 63 -0.18 4.37 -15.12
C PHE A 63 -0.69 3.98 -13.73
N PHE A 64 -0.78 2.68 -13.47
CA PHE A 64 -1.15 2.14 -12.16
C PHE A 64 0.11 1.68 -11.42
N VAL A 65 0.17 2.00 -10.14
CA VAL A 65 1.24 1.60 -9.21
C VAL A 65 0.61 0.87 -8.04
N GLY A 66 1.23 -0.21 -7.63
CA GLY A 66 0.85 -0.92 -6.41
C GLY A 66 1.69 -2.16 -6.18
N ASP A 67 1.56 -2.73 -4.99
CA ASP A 67 2.21 -3.96 -4.56
C ASP A 67 1.15 -4.92 -3.98
N PRO A 68 0.77 -6.00 -4.68
CA PRO A 68 -0.25 -6.93 -4.19
C PRO A 68 0.14 -7.60 -2.86
N GLN A 69 1.44 -7.71 -2.54
CA GLN A 69 1.90 -8.26 -1.24
C GLN A 69 1.72 -7.28 -0.07
N GLN A 70 1.38 -6.02 -0.36
CA GLN A 70 1.08 -4.99 0.64
C GLN A 70 -0.41 -4.71 0.82
N SER A 71 -1.30 -5.48 0.17
CA SER A 71 -2.74 -5.33 0.34
C SER A 71 -3.17 -5.76 1.75
N ILE A 72 -3.44 -4.78 2.62
CA ILE A 72 -3.86 -5.00 4.01
C ILE A 72 -5.30 -4.54 4.29
N TYR A 73 -5.95 -3.93 3.30
CA TYR A 73 -7.30 -3.37 3.45
C TYR A 73 -8.44 -4.31 3.03
N LEU A 74 -8.23 -5.63 3.06
CA LEU A 74 -9.25 -6.65 2.76
C LEU A 74 -10.56 -6.42 3.53
N PHE A 75 -10.48 -5.98 4.80
CA PHE A 75 -11.63 -5.69 5.65
C PHE A 75 -12.48 -4.49 5.18
N ARG A 76 -11.93 -3.63 4.30
CA ARG A 76 -12.64 -2.51 3.65
C ARG A 76 -13.14 -2.86 2.25
N GLY A 77 -13.00 -4.12 1.83
CA GLY A 77 -13.45 -4.58 0.52
C GLY A 77 -12.43 -4.40 -0.61
N ALA A 78 -11.18 -4.03 -0.30
CA ALA A 78 -10.07 -4.23 -1.22
C ALA A 78 -9.93 -5.72 -1.54
N ARG A 79 -9.59 -6.04 -2.78
CA ARG A 79 -9.49 -7.41 -3.30
C ARG A 79 -8.21 -7.52 -4.09
N SER A 80 -7.29 -8.39 -3.69
CA SER A 80 -6.06 -8.61 -4.47
C SER A 80 -6.36 -9.15 -5.87
N GLU A 81 -7.53 -9.78 -6.04
CA GLU A 81 -8.05 -10.19 -7.33
C GLU A 81 -8.25 -9.01 -8.29
N VAL A 82 -8.66 -7.84 -7.78
CA VAL A 82 -8.86 -6.62 -8.58
C VAL A 82 -7.54 -6.14 -9.20
N PHE A 83 -6.45 -6.24 -8.45
CA PHE A 83 -5.12 -5.91 -8.97
C PHE A 83 -4.75 -6.84 -10.13
N ALA A 84 -4.92 -8.16 -9.94
CA ALA A 84 -4.61 -9.15 -10.97
C ALA A 84 -5.54 -9.02 -12.20
N GLU A 85 -6.81 -8.69 -12.01
CA GLU A 85 -7.76 -8.42 -13.10
C GLU A 85 -7.35 -7.19 -13.92
N GLU A 86 -6.95 -6.10 -13.27
CA GLU A 86 -6.49 -4.89 -13.96
C GLU A 86 -5.17 -5.15 -14.71
N GLU A 87 -4.22 -5.85 -14.08
CA GLU A 87 -2.96 -6.26 -14.72
C GLU A 87 -3.23 -7.04 -16.03
N ASN A 88 -4.12 -8.03 -15.97
CA ASN A 88 -4.54 -8.80 -17.15
C ASN A 88 -5.22 -7.90 -18.18
N SER A 89 -6.05 -6.96 -17.75
CA SER A 89 -6.74 -6.03 -18.64
C SER A 89 -5.77 -5.09 -19.38
N ILE A 90 -4.74 -4.60 -18.69
CA ILE A 90 -3.68 -3.77 -19.28
C ILE A 90 -2.93 -4.56 -20.35
N LEU A 91 -2.53 -5.80 -20.05
CA LEU A 91 -1.85 -6.67 -21.02
C LEU A 91 -2.70 -6.96 -22.26
N GLN A 92 -4.00 -7.19 -22.09
CA GLN A 92 -4.93 -7.41 -23.22
C GLN A 92 -5.09 -6.17 -24.09
N ARG A 93 -4.91 -4.97 -23.54
CA ARG A 93 -4.96 -3.69 -24.26
C ARG A 93 -3.60 -3.25 -24.80
N SER A 94 -2.62 -4.17 -24.89
CA SER A 94 -1.25 -3.88 -25.34
C SER A 94 -0.50 -2.88 -24.44
N GLY A 95 -0.88 -2.80 -23.17
CA GLY A 95 -0.15 -2.02 -22.17
C GLY A 95 1.16 -2.69 -21.75
N GLN A 96 1.89 -2.02 -20.86
CA GLN A 96 3.19 -2.48 -20.37
C GLN A 96 3.13 -2.72 -18.87
N LEU A 97 3.81 -3.78 -18.42
CA LEU A 97 4.06 -4.06 -17.02
C LEU A 97 5.54 -3.84 -16.71
N SER A 98 5.82 -3.14 -15.62
CA SER A 98 7.18 -2.88 -15.15
C SER A 98 7.28 -3.29 -13.69
N GLU A 99 8.10 -4.29 -13.42
CA GLU A 99 8.32 -4.78 -12.06
C GLU A 99 9.55 -4.11 -11.44
N LEU A 100 9.37 -3.49 -10.26
CA LEU A 100 10.43 -2.79 -9.54
C LEU A 100 10.89 -3.61 -8.34
N LYS A 101 11.88 -4.49 -8.55
CA LYS A 101 12.40 -5.38 -7.49
C LYS A 101 13.33 -4.69 -6.49
N LYS A 102 13.93 -3.56 -6.87
CA LYS A 102 15.04 -2.98 -6.11
C LYS A 102 14.54 -2.12 -4.96
N ASN A 103 14.90 -2.48 -3.72
CA ASN A 103 14.56 -1.72 -2.53
C ASN A 103 15.62 -0.67 -2.20
N TYR A 104 15.19 0.59 -2.11
CA TYR A 104 16.04 1.73 -1.78
C TYR A 104 15.85 2.26 -0.35
N ARG A 105 14.87 1.73 0.40
CA ARG A 105 14.44 2.24 1.70
C ARG A 105 15.10 1.49 2.86
N SER A 106 15.10 0.17 2.80
CA SER A 106 15.46 -0.72 3.90
C SER A 106 16.93 -1.11 3.85
N GLN A 107 17.54 -1.34 5.02
CA GLN A 107 18.86 -1.95 5.11
C GLN A 107 18.82 -3.37 4.50
N PRO A 108 19.88 -3.81 3.79
CA PRO A 108 19.88 -5.11 3.14
C PRO A 108 19.58 -6.27 4.10
N GLU A 109 20.08 -6.23 5.33
CA GLU A 109 19.88 -7.29 6.33
C GLU A 109 18.40 -7.42 6.73
N LEU A 110 17.69 -6.30 6.86
CA LEU A 110 16.26 -6.29 7.16
C LEU A 110 15.45 -6.85 5.98
N LEU A 111 15.84 -6.49 4.76
CA LEU A 111 15.18 -6.97 3.54
C LEU A 111 15.33 -8.49 3.37
N LEU A 112 16.55 -9.01 3.54
CA LEU A 112 16.84 -10.44 3.45
C LEU A 112 16.06 -11.23 4.51
N PHE A 113 15.98 -10.71 5.74
CA PHE A 113 15.14 -11.31 6.77
C PHE A 113 13.67 -11.40 6.34
N PHE A 114 13.08 -10.34 5.79
CA PHE A 114 11.69 -10.37 5.34
C PHE A 114 11.47 -11.34 4.17
N ASN A 115 12.37 -11.34 3.19
CA ASN A 115 12.32 -12.29 2.07
C ASN A 115 12.33 -13.74 2.58
N ASP A 116 13.27 -14.08 3.48
CA ASP A 116 13.39 -15.42 4.07
C ASP A 116 12.19 -15.78 4.96
N PHE A 117 11.67 -14.82 5.72
CA PHE A 117 10.54 -15.02 6.62
C PHE A 117 9.25 -15.29 5.83
N PHE A 118 8.90 -14.43 4.88
CA PHE A 118 7.62 -14.56 4.17
C PHE A 118 7.59 -15.72 3.17
N LYS A 119 8.73 -16.09 2.58
CA LYS A 119 8.83 -17.29 1.75
C LYS A 119 8.45 -18.59 2.46
N GLN A 120 8.57 -18.64 3.78
CA GLN A 120 8.15 -19.80 4.57
C GLN A 120 6.62 -19.96 4.60
N PHE A 121 5.88 -18.87 4.40
CA PHE A 121 4.42 -18.86 4.42
C PHE A 121 3.82 -18.90 3.01
N ASP A 122 4.45 -18.24 2.05
CA ASP A 122 4.03 -18.25 0.65
C ASP A 122 5.24 -18.43 -0.29
N GLN A 123 5.30 -19.57 -0.96
CA GLN A 123 6.35 -19.86 -1.94
C GLN A 123 6.28 -18.94 -3.19
N LYS A 124 5.15 -18.26 -3.40
CA LYS A 124 4.96 -17.29 -4.49
C LYS A 124 5.30 -15.85 -4.09
N PHE A 125 5.73 -15.61 -2.86
CA PHE A 125 6.17 -14.30 -2.40
C PHE A 125 7.26 -13.73 -3.35
N LEU A 126 7.01 -12.57 -3.95
CA LEU A 126 8.01 -11.88 -4.77
C LEU A 126 9.01 -11.22 -3.84
N GLU A 127 10.26 -11.63 -3.97
CA GLU A 127 11.35 -11.05 -3.21
C GLU A 127 11.77 -9.71 -3.77
N MET A 128 12.21 -8.85 -2.86
CA MET A 128 12.89 -7.63 -3.21
C MET A 128 14.41 -7.80 -3.18
N GLU A 129 15.09 -7.07 -4.05
CA GLU A 129 16.55 -7.03 -4.12
C GLU A 129 17.07 -5.80 -3.38
N PRO A 130 18.06 -5.94 -2.49
CA PRO A 130 18.60 -4.78 -1.79
C PRO A 130 19.41 -3.90 -2.76
N ARG A 131 19.38 -2.58 -2.55
CA ARG A 131 20.17 -1.65 -3.37
C ARG A 131 21.67 -1.96 -3.34
N GLU A 132 22.14 -2.36 -2.17
CA GLU A 132 23.54 -2.62 -1.82
C GLU A 132 23.66 -3.98 -1.15
N SER A 133 24.87 -4.54 -1.11
CA SER A 133 25.13 -5.81 -0.44
C SER A 133 25.01 -5.68 1.08
N ALA A 134 24.49 -6.72 1.74
CA ALA A 134 24.50 -6.81 3.19
C ALA A 134 25.94 -6.76 3.74
N LYS A 135 26.15 -5.97 4.79
CA LYS A 135 27.45 -5.84 5.45
C LYS A 135 27.76 -7.07 6.29
N SER A 136 26.73 -7.70 6.87
CA SER A 136 26.86 -8.94 7.62
C SER A 136 25.55 -9.73 7.67
N HIS A 137 25.64 -11.06 7.56
CA HIS A 137 24.49 -11.96 7.74
C HIS A 137 24.12 -12.19 9.21
N GLN A 138 24.87 -11.62 10.17
CA GLN A 138 24.65 -11.78 11.61
C GLN A 138 24.01 -10.55 12.28
N THR A 139 23.51 -9.60 11.50
CA THR A 139 22.88 -8.39 12.05
C THR A 139 21.55 -8.71 12.71
N VAL A 140 21.38 -8.25 13.94
CA VAL A 140 20.10 -8.39 14.66
C VAL A 140 19.10 -7.37 14.11
N VAL A 141 18.11 -7.85 13.36
CA VAL A 141 17.05 -7.01 12.75
C VAL A 141 15.80 -6.87 13.62
N ALA A 142 15.57 -7.82 14.53
CA ALA A 142 14.46 -7.80 15.48
C ALA A 142 14.90 -8.32 16.85
N LYS A 143 14.41 -7.73 17.93
CA LYS A 143 14.56 -8.24 19.30
C LYS A 143 13.17 -8.38 19.91
N PHE A 144 12.79 -9.60 20.26
CA PHE A 144 11.54 -9.89 20.96
C PHE A 144 11.82 -9.93 22.46
N GLN A 145 11.03 -9.20 23.23
CA GLN A 145 11.08 -9.22 24.68
C GLN A 145 9.69 -9.57 25.22
N ILE A 146 9.60 -10.67 25.95
CA ILE A 146 8.37 -11.10 26.60
C ILE A 146 8.34 -10.45 27.97
N VAL A 147 7.24 -9.76 28.28
CA VAL A 147 7.06 -9.01 29.52
C VAL A 147 5.75 -9.44 30.16
N GLU A 148 5.80 -9.83 31.44
CA GLU A 148 4.59 -10.07 32.22
C GLU A 148 3.91 -8.74 32.54
N LYS A 149 2.57 -8.72 32.53
CA LYS A 149 1.77 -7.50 32.64
C LYS A 149 2.05 -6.72 33.93
N GLU A 150 2.43 -7.41 35.00
CA GLU A 150 2.78 -6.78 36.28
C GLU A 150 4.10 -6.00 36.27
N ASN A 151 4.98 -6.22 35.27
CA ASN A 151 6.32 -5.64 35.18
C ASN A 151 6.41 -4.43 34.23
N LEU A 152 5.30 -3.79 33.90
CA LEU A 152 5.25 -2.65 32.97
C LEU A 152 5.57 -1.29 33.62
N GLU A 153 5.66 -1.23 34.95
CA GLU A 153 5.84 0.00 35.72
C GLU A 153 7.32 0.24 36.11
N PRO A 154 7.85 1.47 36.05
CA PRO A 154 7.22 2.72 35.60
C PRO A 154 7.37 3.01 34.09
N TYR A 155 8.15 2.21 33.36
CA TYR A 155 8.34 2.34 31.92
C TYR A 155 8.46 0.97 31.27
N SER A 156 7.70 0.74 30.19
CA SER A 156 7.85 -0.48 29.41
C SER A 156 9.29 -0.61 28.89
N PRO A 157 9.81 -1.84 28.69
CA PRO A 157 11.14 -2.03 28.12
C PRO A 157 11.35 -1.35 26.77
N LEU A 158 10.27 -1.13 26.01
CA LEU A 158 10.30 -0.34 24.78
C LEU A 158 10.70 1.12 25.06
N VAL A 159 10.09 1.77 26.06
CA VAL A 159 10.43 3.16 26.44
C VAL A 159 11.88 3.25 26.91
N GLN A 160 12.34 2.29 27.73
CA GLN A 160 13.74 2.26 28.17
C GLN A 160 14.71 2.16 26.99
N ARG A 161 14.37 1.35 25.98
CA ARG A 161 15.17 1.23 24.76
C ARG A 161 15.21 2.51 23.95
N VAL A 162 14.07 3.17 23.75
CA VAL A 162 14.01 4.45 23.02
C VAL A 162 14.85 5.49 23.74
N LEU A 163 14.71 5.64 25.06
CA LEU A 163 15.50 6.57 25.86
C LEU A 163 17.01 6.27 25.80
N GLN A 164 17.40 5.00 25.78
CA GLN A 164 18.80 4.61 25.63
C GLN A 164 19.36 5.00 24.26
N GLN A 165 18.62 4.78 23.18
CA GLN A 165 19.05 5.17 21.84
C GLN A 165 19.11 6.69 21.65
N ILE A 166 18.22 7.45 22.29
CA ILE A 166 18.29 8.91 22.31
C ILE A 166 19.57 9.39 23.01
N LYS A 167 19.96 8.76 24.13
CA LYS A 167 21.25 9.04 24.79
C LYS A 167 22.46 8.73 23.90
N GLU A 168 22.32 7.79 22.96
CA GLU A 168 23.34 7.40 21.98
C GLU A 168 23.33 8.29 20.71
N GLY A 169 22.39 9.25 20.61
CA GLY A 169 22.35 10.26 19.55
C GLY A 169 21.16 10.18 18.60
N ALA A 170 20.27 9.18 18.74
CA ALA A 170 19.03 9.13 17.97
C ALA A 170 18.09 10.29 18.32
N GLN A 171 17.30 10.73 17.36
CA GLN A 171 16.27 11.76 17.55
C GLN A 171 14.90 11.10 17.72
N TYR A 172 13.93 11.83 18.29
CA TYR A 172 12.58 11.28 18.52
C TYR A 172 11.91 10.85 17.20
N GLU A 173 12.22 11.54 16.10
CA GLU A 173 11.68 11.31 14.77
C GLU A 173 12.25 10.03 14.11
N ASP A 174 13.32 9.46 14.67
CA ASP A 174 13.90 8.19 14.20
C ASP A 174 13.07 6.96 14.65
N PHE A 175 12.08 7.16 15.53
CA PHE A 175 11.26 6.11 16.11
C PHE A 175 9.81 6.15 15.61
N CYS A 176 9.28 4.97 15.29
CA CYS A 176 7.86 4.74 15.01
C CYS A 176 7.39 3.55 15.87
N ILE A 177 6.27 3.70 16.57
CA ILE A 177 5.66 2.68 17.45
C ILE A 177 4.25 2.38 16.97
#